data_AF-A0A8J7YTV0-F1
#
_entry.id   AF-A0A8J7YTV0-F1
#
_cell.length_a   1.000
_cell.length_b   1.000
_cell.length_c   1.000
_cell.angle_alpha   90.00
_cell.angle_beta   90.00
_cell.angle_gamma   90.00
#
_symmetry.space_group_name_H-M   'P 1'
#
loop_
_entity.id
_entity.type
_entity.pdbx_description
1 polymer ?
#
loop_
_entity_poly.entity_id
_entity_poly.type
_entity_poly.pdbx_seq_one_letter_code
_entity_poly.pdbx_strand_id
1 'polypeptide(L)' 'MDKTFNWFTKADLSKYKGKYGYVVGSKVVGADDDSEKVYCFAKKIPW' A
#
# COMPACT_ATOMS: atom_id res chain seq x y z
N MET A 1 9.05 -14.97 8.19
CA MET A 1 8.93 -13.74 7.39
C MET A 1 7.45 -13.47 7.20
N ASP A 2 7.00 -12.23 7.42
CA ASP A 2 5.58 -11.86 7.31
C ASP A 2 5.03 -12.13 5.88
N LYS A 3 3.78 -12.62 5.79
CA LYS A 3 3.17 -12.98 4.50
C LYS A 3 3.03 -11.76 3.59
N THR A 4 2.69 -10.60 4.15
CA THR A 4 2.56 -9.34 3.42
C THR A 4 3.91 -8.88 2.92
N PHE A 5 4.96 -8.99 3.73
CA PHE A 5 6.32 -8.65 3.31
C PHE A 5 6.81 -9.52 2.15
N ASN A 6 6.61 -10.84 2.22
CA ASN A 6 6.99 -11.75 1.13
C ASN A 6 6.18 -11.53 -0.16
N TRP A 7 4.92 -11.09 -0.04
CA TRP A 7 4.17 -10.65 -1.22
C TRP A 7 4.72 -9.34 -1.79
N PHE A 8 4.99 -8.35 -0.93
CA PHE A 8 5.47 -7.03 -1.35
C PHE A 8 6.78 -7.12 -2.14
N THR A 9 7.70 -8.00 -1.74
CA THR A 9 8.98 -8.19 -2.44
C THR A 9 8.85 -8.86 -3.81
N LYS A 10 7.70 -9.48 -4.12
CA LYS A 10 7.46 -10.23 -5.37
C LYS A 10 6.40 -9.58 -6.27
N ALA A 11 5.59 -8.68 -5.73
CA ALA A 11 4.51 -8.04 -6.45
C ALA A 11 5.04 -7.04 -7.49
N ASP A 12 4.46 -7.03 -8.69
CA ASP A 12 4.67 -5.94 -9.63
C ASP A 12 3.85 -4.72 -9.21
N LEU A 13 4.56 -3.70 -8.74
CA LEU A 13 4.01 -2.42 -8.28
C LEU A 13 4.38 -1.26 -9.22
N SER A 14 4.86 -1.56 -10.43
CA SER A 14 5.29 -0.56 -11.43
C SER A 14 4.24 0.53 -11.70
N LYS A 15 2.95 0.17 -11.67
CA LYS A 15 1.83 1.11 -11.82
C LYS A 15 1.70 2.15 -10.69
N TYR A 16 2.36 1.94 -9.56
CA TYR A 16 2.40 2.85 -8.42
C TYR A 16 3.75 3.56 -8.27
N LYS A 17 4.63 3.48 -9.28
CA LYS A 17 5.95 4.11 -9.23
C LYS A 17 5.82 5.60 -8.96
N GLY A 18 6.58 6.08 -7.97
CA GLY A 18 6.57 7.48 -7.54
C GLY A 18 5.40 7.87 -6.63
N LYS A 19 4.58 6.90 -6.19
CA LYS A 19 3.46 7.14 -5.27
C LYS A 19 3.73 6.47 -3.92
N TYR A 20 3.14 7.03 -2.88
CA TYR A 20 2.95 6.35 -1.61
C TYR A 20 1.83 5.33 -1.76
N GLY A 21 1.97 4.17 -1.10
CA GLY A 21 1.01 3.08 -1.18
C GLY A 21 0.70 2.52 0.20
N TYR A 22 -0.55 2.14 0.41
CA TYR A 22 -1.01 1.46 1.62
C TYR A 22 -1.36 0.01 1.27
N VAL A 23 -0.76 -0.95 1.96
CA VAL A 23 -0.86 -2.39 1.69
C VAL A 23 -1.47 -3.11 2.88
N VAL A 24 -2.50 -3.91 2.64
CA VAL A 24 -3.13 -4.78 3.63
C VAL A 24 -3.21 -6.19 3.08
N GLY A 25 -2.69 -7.18 3.82
CA GLY A 25 -2.89 -8.60 3.55
C GLY A 25 -2.51 -9.05 2.13
N SER A 26 -1.52 -8.41 1.51
CA SER A 26 -1.08 -8.66 0.11
C SER A 26 -1.87 -7.92 -0.98
N LYS A 27 -2.49 -6.78 -0.65
CA LYS A 27 -3.18 -5.93 -1.64
C LYS A 27 -2.87 -4.47 -1.38
N VAL A 28 -2.57 -3.72 -2.44
CA VAL A 28 -2.56 -2.24 -2.38
C VAL A 28 -4.01 -1.77 -2.31
N VAL A 29 -4.38 -1.15 -1.20
CA VAL A 29 -5.73 -0.65 -0.94
C VAL A 29 -5.85 0.85 -1.22
N GLY A 30 -4.73 1.58 -1.25
CA GLY A 30 -4.67 2.99 -1.65
C GLY A 30 -3.29 3.37 -2.16
N ALA A 31 -3.21 4.30 -3.10
CA ALA A 31 -1.95 4.89 -3.54
C ALA A 31 -2.15 6.32 -4.05
N ASP A 32 -1.30 7.24 -3.61
CA ASP A 32 -1.38 8.67 -3.91
C ASP A 32 0.03 9.27 -3.98
N ASP A 33 0.18 10.42 -4.65
CA ASP A 33 1.45 11.15 -4.66
C ASP A 33 1.70 11.88 -3.33
N ASP A 34 0.66 12.10 -2.55
CA ASP A 34 0.71 12.71 -1.23
C ASP A 34 0.56 11.68 -0.10
N SER A 35 1.62 11.55 0.71
CA SER A 35 1.64 10.65 1.87
C SER A 35 0.56 10.94 2.90
N GLU A 36 0.15 12.20 3.07
CA GLU A 36 -0.89 12.59 4.05
C GLU A 36 -2.26 12.09 3.60
N LYS A 37 -2.54 12.14 2.29
CA LYS A 37 -3.79 11.58 1.74
C LYS A 37 -3.84 10.08 1.90
N VAL A 38 -2.73 9.37 1.63
CA VAL A 38 -2.65 7.91 1.85
C VAL A 38 -2.89 7.56 3.31
N TYR A 39 -2.28 8.30 4.24
CA TYR A 39 -2.47 8.09 5.68
C TYR A 39 -3.92 8.36 6.11
N CYS A 40 -4.49 9.49 5.70
CA CYS A 40 -5.89 9.84 5.99
C CYS A 40 -6.86 8.81 5.43
N PHE A 41 -6.58 8.26 4.25
CA PHE A 41 -7.35 7.16 3.67
C PHE A 41 -7.21 5.89 4.50
N ALA A 42 -5.98 5.51 4.88
CA ALA A 42 -5.72 4.33 5.69
C ALA A 42 -6.47 4.36 7.04
N LYS A 43 -6.54 5.53 7.71
CA LYS A 43 -7.29 5.68 8.98
C LYS A 43 -8.79 5.41 8.88
N LYS A 44 -9.37 5.51 7.68
CA LYS A 44 -10.81 5.28 7.45
C LYS A 44 -11.14 3.82 7.18
N ILE A 45 -10.14 2.97 6.96
CA ILE A 45 -10.34 1.55 6.70
C ILE A 45 -10.42 0.82 8.05
N PRO A 46 -11.55 0.14 8.36
CA PRO A 46 -11.61 -0.75 9.51
C PRO A 46 -10.67 -1.95 9.31
N TRP A 47 -9.91 -2.28 10.34
CA TRP A 47 -8.82 -3.26 10.34
C TRP A 47 -9.32 -4.67 10.64
#